data_AF-J7S877-F1
#
_entry.id   AF-J7S877-F1
#
_cell.length_a   1.000
_cell.length_b   1.000
_cell.length_c   1.000
_cell.angle_alpha   90.00
_cell.angle_beta   90.00
_cell.angle_gamma   90.00
#
_symmetry.space_group_name_H-M   'P 1'
#
loop_
_entity.id
_entity.type
_entity.pdbx_description
1 polymer ?
#
loop_
_entity_poly.entity_id
_entity_poly.type
_entity_poly.pdbx_seq_one_letter_code
_entity_poly.pdbx_strand_id
1 'polypeptide(L)'
;MVQQGDDTYRMLILVEEPLEDDVPTTEVTSEDGSQPIKSTHEYIDELHLPFGLDELDALNEWFDKFDEEICIPNEGHIKYEISSDGLIVLMLGKEIEHVYEQIKSFIETHQ
;
A
#
# COMPACT_ATOMS: atom_id res chain seq x y z
N MET A 1 1.69 -8.20 33.61
CA MET A 1 2.44 -6.98 33.25
C MET A 1 2.38 -6.92 31.74
N VAL A 2 1.89 -5.79 31.23
CA VAL A 2 1.75 -5.37 29.82
C VAL A 2 1.22 -6.41 28.81
N GLN A 3 0.01 -6.16 28.33
CA GLN A 3 -0.44 -6.65 27.03
C GLN A 3 0.64 -6.24 26.03
N GLN A 4 1.26 -7.21 25.34
CA GLN A 4 2.04 -6.97 24.14
C GLN A 4 1.07 -6.31 23.16
N GLY A 5 1.11 -4.98 23.10
CA GLY A 5 0.65 -4.30 21.91
C GLY A 5 1.61 -4.71 20.83
N ASP A 6 1.09 -5.22 19.72
CA ASP A 6 1.88 -5.41 18.51
C ASP A 6 2.30 -4.00 18.02
N ASP A 7 3.32 -3.42 18.68
CA ASP A 7 3.99 -2.16 18.33
C ASP A 7 4.84 -2.35 17.07
N THR A 8 4.32 -3.09 16.09
CA THR A 8 4.97 -3.42 14.83
C THR A 8 4.24 -2.75 13.69
N TYR A 9 4.97 -2.40 12.64
CA TYR A 9 4.37 -1.81 11.45
C TYR A 9 3.46 -2.80 10.72
N ARG A 10 2.32 -2.30 10.25
CA ARG A 10 1.36 -3.03 9.41
C ARG A 10 1.29 -2.36 8.06
N MET A 11 1.44 -3.13 7.00
CA MET A 11 1.38 -2.67 5.63
C MET A 11 0.10 -3.15 4.96
N LEU A 12 -0.78 -2.22 4.64
CA LEU A 12 -1.99 -2.46 3.87
C LEU A 12 -1.69 -2.26 2.41
N ILE A 13 -2.20 -3.18 1.58
CA ILE A 13 -1.97 -3.14 0.14
C ILE A 13 -3.32 -2.96 -0.54
N LEU A 14 -3.44 -1.87 -1.29
CA LEU A 14 -4.61 -1.50 -2.06
C LEU A 14 -4.22 -1.43 -3.53
N VAL A 15 -5.06 -1.98 -4.40
CA VAL A 15 -4.91 -1.84 -5.84
C VAL A 15 -5.88 -0.79 -6.37
N GLU A 16 -5.34 0.23 -7.02
CA GLU A 16 -6.03 1.27 -7.76
C GLU A 16 -6.27 0.78 -9.19
N GLU A 17 -7.53 0.62 -9.58
CA GLU A 17 -7.89 0.42 -10.98
C GLU A 17 -8.16 1.78 -11.65
N PRO A 18 -7.38 2.18 -12.66
CA PRO A 18 -7.78 3.31 -13.48
C PRO A 18 -9.04 2.89 -14.24
N LEU A 19 -10.15 3.59 -14.00
CA LEU A 19 -11.35 3.42 -14.82
C LEU A 19 -10.95 3.73 -16.27
N GLU A 20 -10.87 2.71 -17.13
CA GLU A 20 -10.71 2.92 -18.57
C GLU A 20 -11.80 3.91 -19.01
N ASP A 21 -11.36 5.03 -19.59
CA ASP A 21 -12.18 6.11 -20.14
C ASP A 21 -12.91 5.61 -21.42
N ASP A 22 -13.60 4.47 -21.35
CA ASP A 22 -14.52 3.96 -22.40
C ASP A 22 -15.54 2.94 -21.86
N VAL A 23 -15.94 3.05 -20.59
CA VAL A 23 -17.23 2.49 -20.16
C VAL A 23 -18.21 3.64 -19.91
N PRO A 24 -19.38 3.69 -20.59
CA PRO A 24 -20.45 4.56 -20.13
C PRO A 24 -20.87 4.07 -18.75
N THR A 25 -20.25 4.63 -17.71
CA THR A 25 -20.63 4.43 -16.32
C THR A 25 -22.13 4.66 -16.26
N THR A 26 -22.88 3.60 -15.95
CA THR A 26 -24.25 3.74 -15.51
C THR A 26 -24.18 4.62 -14.29
N GLU A 27 -24.67 5.84 -14.46
CA GLU A 27 -24.79 6.87 -13.45
C GLU A 27 -25.47 6.26 -12.22
N VAL A 28 -24.67 5.89 -11.21
CA VAL A 28 -25.19 5.71 -9.86
C VAL A 28 -25.23 7.12 -9.30
N THR A 29 -26.31 7.82 -9.62
CA THR A 29 -26.60 9.17 -9.13
C THR A 29 -26.74 9.09 -7.61
N SER A 30 -25.66 9.32 -6.87
CA SER A 30 -25.75 9.66 -5.46
C SER A 30 -26.09 11.14 -5.38
N GLU A 31 -27.30 11.45 -4.93
CA GLU A 31 -27.90 12.80 -4.87
C GLU A 31 -27.19 13.82 -3.95
N ASP A 32 -25.97 13.55 -3.49
CA ASP A 32 -25.24 14.41 -2.55
C ASP A 32 -23.93 14.86 -3.20
N GLY A 33 -23.78 16.17 -3.40
CA GLY A 33 -22.78 16.86 -4.22
C GLY A 33 -21.31 16.74 -3.75
N SER A 34 -20.83 15.52 -3.56
CA SER A 34 -19.47 15.18 -3.21
C SER A 34 -18.85 14.42 -4.39
N GLN A 35 -18.09 15.14 -5.21
CA GLN A 35 -17.02 14.73 -6.15
C GLN A 35 -16.99 13.25 -6.60
N PRO A 36 -16.95 12.96 -7.92
CA PRO A 36 -16.92 11.59 -8.42
C PRO A 36 -15.68 10.87 -7.87
N ILE A 37 -15.88 9.72 -7.24
CA ILE A 37 -14.81 8.82 -6.85
C ILE A 37 -14.31 8.18 -8.15
N LYS A 38 -13.22 8.72 -8.70
CA LYS A 38 -12.69 8.38 -10.05
C LYS A 38 -11.78 7.15 -10.07
N SER A 39 -11.57 6.48 -8.94
CA SER A 39 -10.76 5.26 -8.84
C SER A 39 -11.43 4.30 -7.85
N THR A 40 -11.50 3.01 -8.19
CA THR A 40 -11.82 1.93 -7.25
C THR A 40 -10.52 1.50 -6.57
N HIS A 41 -10.48 1.57 -5.24
CA HIS A 41 -9.39 1.02 -4.43
C HIS A 41 -9.84 -0.35 -3.93
N GLU A 42 -9.27 -1.42 -4.47
CA GLU A 42 -9.52 -2.78 -4.01
C GLU A 42 -8.51 -3.14 -2.93
N TYR A 43 -8.99 -3.47 -1.72
CA TYR A 43 -8.13 -4.00 -0.67
C TYR A 43 -7.67 -5.40 -1.06
N ILE A 44 -6.36 -5.61 -1.10
CA ILE A 44 -5.76 -6.90 -1.44
C ILE A 44 -5.41 -7.67 -0.18
N ASP A 45 -4.58 -7.09 0.69
CA ASP A 45 -4.00 -7.81 1.81
C ASP A 45 -3.40 -6.87 2.88
N GLU A 46 -3.12 -7.43 4.06
CA GLU A 46 -2.41 -6.78 5.16
C GLU A 46 -1.20 -7.63 5.56
N LEU A 47 -0.01 -7.04 5.53
CA LEU A 47 1.25 -7.66 5.90
C LEU A 47 1.81 -7.04 7.17
N HIS A 48 2.34 -7.88 8.07
CA HIS A 48 3.01 -7.42 9.28
C HIS A 48 4.51 -7.35 9.02
N LEU A 49 5.11 -6.19 9.27
CA LEU A 49 6.54 -6.04 9.18
C LEU A 49 7.20 -6.47 10.50
N PRO A 50 8.42 -7.03 10.44
CA PRO A 50 9.18 -7.42 11.62
C PRO A 50 9.75 -6.23 12.42
N PHE A 51 9.45 -4.98 12.02
CA PHE A 51 10.01 -3.77 12.61
C PHE A 51 9.08 -3.19 13.68
N GLY A 52 9.66 -2.84 14.83
CA GLY A 52 8.97 -2.09 15.87
C GLY A 52 8.80 -0.61 15.52
N LEU A 53 7.79 0.05 16.11
CA LEU A 53 7.57 1.51 16.03
C LEU A 53 8.79 2.34 16.48
N ASP A 54 9.59 1.78 17.39
CA ASP A 54 10.82 2.41 17.89
C ASP A 54 11.99 2.28 16.89
N GLU A 55 11.85 1.43 15.86
CA GLU A 55 12.88 1.10 14.87
C GLU A 55 12.69 1.85 13.54
N LEU A 56 12.22 3.09 13.60
CA LEU A 56 11.99 3.93 12.41
C LEU A 56 13.25 4.10 11.55
N ASP A 57 14.44 4.19 12.16
CA ASP A 57 15.71 4.26 11.42
C ASP A 57 15.98 2.99 10.62
N ALA A 58 15.79 1.81 11.22
CA ALA A 58 15.96 0.53 10.52
C ALA A 58 14.87 0.34 9.45
N LEU A 59 13.65 0.78 9.73
CA LEU A 59 12.56 0.82 8.76
C LEU A 59 12.94 1.69 7.56
N ASN A 60 13.52 2.89 7.77
CA ASN A 60 13.96 3.75 6.68
C ASN A 60 15.05 3.09 5.83
N GLU A 61 16.05 2.44 6.43
CA GLU A 61 17.08 1.70 5.67
C GLU A 61 16.49 0.53 4.88
N TRP A 62 15.52 -0.16 5.45
CA TRP A 62 14.77 -1.21 4.75
C TRP A 62 13.92 -0.64 3.61
N PHE A 63 13.27 0.49 3.84
CA PHE A 63 12.47 1.18 2.83
C PHE A 63 13.34 1.74 1.71
N ASP A 64 14.57 2.16 1.97
CA ASP A 64 15.53 2.56 0.93
C ASP A 64 15.81 1.40 -0.02
N LYS A 65 16.02 0.18 0.52
CA LYS A 65 16.18 -1.05 -0.29
C LYS A 65 14.90 -1.41 -1.04
N PHE A 66 13.77 -1.31 -0.35
CA PHE A 66 12.46 -1.54 -0.95
C PHE A 66 12.20 -0.58 -2.10
N ASP A 67 12.56 0.70 -1.93
CA ASP A 67 12.41 1.71 -2.96
C ASP A 67 13.29 1.38 -4.18
N GLU A 68 14.55 1.05 -3.96
CA GLU A 68 15.48 0.67 -5.02
C GLU A 68 15.03 -0.56 -5.83
N GLU A 69 14.50 -1.59 -5.16
CA GLU A 69 14.14 -2.87 -5.80
C GLU A 69 12.70 -2.90 -6.33
N ILE A 70 11.77 -2.18 -5.68
CA ILE A 70 10.33 -2.24 -5.97
C ILE A 70 9.80 -0.90 -6.47
N CYS A 71 10.08 0.22 -5.80
CA CYS A 71 9.48 1.51 -6.19
C CYS A 71 10.09 2.08 -7.47
N ILE A 72 11.41 2.15 -7.58
CA ILE A 72 12.12 2.69 -8.76
C ILE A 72 11.71 1.98 -10.07
N PRO A 73 11.65 0.63 -10.16
CA PRO A 73 11.22 -0.01 -11.40
C PRO A 73 9.74 0.19 -11.71
N ASN A 74 8.92 0.53 -10.72
CA ASN A 74 7.48 0.74 -10.85
C ASN A 74 7.09 2.22 -10.62
N GLU A 75 8.06 3.14 -10.75
CA GLU A 75 7.92 4.56 -10.43
C GLU A 75 6.80 5.18 -11.26
N GLY A 76 5.81 5.79 -10.57
CA GLY A 76 4.62 6.39 -11.19
C GLY A 76 3.34 5.57 -11.04
N HIS A 77 3.43 4.28 -10.74
CA HIS A 77 2.27 3.39 -10.55
C HIS A 77 2.16 2.83 -9.14
N ILE A 78 3.20 2.96 -8.33
CA ILE A 78 3.21 2.67 -6.90
C ILE A 78 3.23 3.96 -6.09
N LYS A 79 2.41 4.02 -5.04
CA LYS A 79 2.43 5.07 -4.02
C LYS A 79 2.42 4.38 -2.66
N TYR A 80 3.08 4.98 -1.68
CA TYR A 80 3.05 4.49 -0.32
C TYR A 80 2.93 5.65 0.66
N GLU A 81 2.27 5.41 1.78
CA GLU A 81 2.14 6.34 2.88
C GLU A 81 2.56 5.64 4.17
N ILE A 82 3.49 6.25 4.91
CA ILE A 82 3.99 5.73 6.18
C ILE A 82 3.48 6.65 7.29
N SER A 83 2.63 6.12 8.15
CA SER A 83 2.15 6.79 9.34
C SER A 83 3.00 6.44 10.55
N SER A 84 3.30 7.44 11.37
CA SER A 84 4.04 7.29 12.65
C SER A 84 3.32 6.43 13.70
N ASP A 85 2.06 6.07 13.46
CA ASP A 85 1.26 5.18 14.31
C ASP A 85 1.52 3.69 14.02
N GLY A 86 2.35 3.37 13.02
CA GLY A 86 2.64 1.97 12.64
C GLY A 86 1.85 1.47 11.45
N LEU A 87 1.21 2.38 10.71
CA LEU A 87 0.43 2.04 9.54
C LEU A 87 1.20 2.43 8.28
N ILE A 88 1.39 1.48 7.39
CA ILE A 88 1.94 1.68 6.06
C ILE A 88 0.81 1.35 5.09
N VAL A 89 0.56 2.23 4.13
CA VAL A 89 -0.48 2.04 3.12
C VAL A 89 0.19 2.08 1.76
N LEU A 90 0.19 0.96 1.05
CA LEU A 90 0.65 0.85 -0.33
C LEU A 90 -0.55 0.90 -1.27
N MET A 91 -0.46 1.76 -2.27
CA MET A 91 -1.40 1.87 -3.37
C MET A 91 -0.67 1.46 -4.66
N LEU A 92 -1.10 0.36 -5.25
CA LEU A 92 -0.55 -0.22 -6.47
C LEU A 92 -1.52 0.04 -7.62
N GLY A 93 -1.07 0.53 -8.77
CA GLY A 93 -1.91 0.53 -9.97
C GLY A 93 -2.21 -0.90 -10.43
N LYS A 94 -3.39 -1.14 -11.01
CA LYS A 94 -3.78 -2.44 -11.60
C LYS A 94 -2.69 -3.06 -12.48
N GLU A 95 -2.02 -2.22 -13.26
CA GLU A 95 -0.95 -2.63 -14.17
C GLU A 95 0.27 -3.24 -13.45
N ILE A 96 0.50 -2.86 -12.19
CA ILE A 96 1.54 -3.38 -11.33
C ILE A 96 1.01 -4.28 -10.21
N GLU A 97 -0.17 -4.89 -10.38
CA GLU A 97 -0.72 -5.85 -9.40
C GLU A 97 0.28 -6.97 -9.08
N HIS A 98 1.08 -7.41 -10.07
CA HIS A 98 2.14 -8.41 -9.89
C HIS A 98 3.26 -7.98 -8.93
N VAL A 99 3.40 -6.67 -8.65
CA VAL A 99 4.36 -6.14 -7.69
C VAL A 99 3.99 -6.53 -6.26
N TYR A 100 2.71 -6.77 -5.97
CA TYR A 100 2.28 -7.34 -4.69
C TYR A 100 3.06 -8.61 -4.33
N GLU A 101 3.24 -9.54 -5.28
CA GLU A 101 3.97 -10.77 -5.03
C GLU A 101 5.46 -10.50 -4.69
N GLN A 102 6.05 -9.49 -5.33
CA GLN A 102 7.42 -9.06 -5.05
C GLN A 102 7.53 -8.44 -3.65
N ILE A 103 6.58 -7.59 -3.27
CA ILE A 103 6.50 -6.97 -1.94
C ILE A 103 6.39 -8.03 -0.86
N LYS A 104 5.45 -8.97 -1.06
CA LYS A 104 5.24 -10.08 -0.14
C LYS A 104 6.50 -10.93 0.01
N SER A 105 7.11 -11.33 -1.10
CA SER A 105 8.35 -12.11 -1.08
C SER A 105 9.51 -11.33 -0.42
N PHE A 106 9.58 -10.01 -0.64
CA PHE A 106 10.61 -9.16 -0.05
C PHE A 106 10.45 -9.07 1.46
N ILE A 107 9.23 -8.87 1.95
CA ILE A 107 8.93 -8.88 3.40
C ILE A 107 9.26 -10.24 4.00
N GLU A 108 8.82 -11.35 3.39
CA GLU A 108 9.12 -12.71 3.89
C GLU A 108 10.63 -13.03 3.91
N THR A 109 11.39 -12.48 2.97
CA THR A 109 12.86 -12.69 2.89
C THR A 109 13.61 -11.84 3.92
N HIS A 110 13.06 -10.67 4.28
CA HIS A 110 13.64 -9.72 5.22
C HIS A 110 12.98 -9.77 6.62
N GLN A 111 12.20 -10.81 6.90
CA GLN A 111 11.58 -11.11 8.19
C GLN A 111 12.54 -11.82 9.15
#